data_AF-A0A7S1RF72-F1
#
_entry.id   AF-A0A7S1RF72-F1
#
_cell.length_a   1.000
_cell.length_b   1.000
_cell.length_c   1.000
_cell.angle_alpha   90.00
_cell.angle_beta   90.00
_cell.angle_gamma   90.00
#
_symmetry.space_group_name_H-M   'P 1'
#
loop_
_entity.id
_entity.type
_entity.pdbx_description
1 polymer ?
#
loop_
_entity_poly.entity_id
_entity_poly.type
_entity_poly.pdbx_seq_one_letter_code
_entity_poly.pdbx_strand_id
1 'polypeptide(L)'
;ASAEAPAAAASASSAAPAPAEPAPGAAQGGDLSPGDLAPAPPRAPVLQRTFSVPSSLDRIRWTVDARKLKSTDREAVSPMFELSFSRIVNFKILIHPKAVNSSRGGASFKKAKGKGSVELRCLDEVSPAMNPVVTFRISVGSGTDPSRQEPPRGPVKHDFTKKAICGLPTGQEEWDFQKAVDEATQTFVVCLEVLAGNAFA
;
A
#
# COMPACT_ATOMS: atom_id res chain seq x y z
N ALA A 1 -3.10 -46.66 -47.98
CA ALA A 1 -3.45 -46.58 -46.55
C ALA A 1 -3.77 -45.11 -46.26
N SER A 2 -5.03 -44.73 -46.45
CA SER A 2 -6.03 -44.58 -45.36
C SER A 2 -5.97 -43.14 -44.84
N ALA A 3 -6.82 -42.26 -45.37
CA ALA A 3 -8.18 -41.88 -44.90
C ALA A 3 -8.07 -40.64 -43.98
N GLU A 4 -8.43 -39.42 -44.40
CA GLU A 4 -9.74 -38.85 -44.74
C GLU A 4 -10.61 -38.50 -43.51
N ALA A 5 -10.64 -37.19 -43.20
CA ALA A 5 -11.79 -36.36 -42.76
C ALA A 5 -12.47 -36.67 -41.38
N PRO A 6 -13.48 -35.89 -40.92
CA PRO A 6 -13.52 -34.43 -40.71
C PRO A 6 -14.27 -33.96 -39.42
N ALA A 7 -14.34 -32.64 -39.26
CA ALA A 7 -15.47 -31.76 -38.84
C ALA A 7 -16.38 -32.04 -37.60
N ALA A 8 -16.41 -31.01 -36.74
CA ALA A 8 -17.54 -30.32 -36.10
C ALA A 8 -18.94 -30.98 -35.99
N ALA A 9 -19.55 -30.88 -34.79
CA ALA A 9 -20.88 -30.27 -34.57
C ALA A 9 -21.28 -30.28 -33.08
N ALA A 10 -22.10 -29.30 -32.70
CA ALA A 10 -22.66 -29.05 -31.37
C ALA A 10 -23.99 -29.80 -31.13
N SER A 11 -24.36 -30.04 -29.85
CA SER A 11 -25.66 -29.64 -29.26
C SER A 11 -25.92 -30.25 -27.87
N ALA A 12 -26.73 -29.51 -27.11
CA ALA A 12 -27.16 -29.73 -25.73
C ALA A 12 -28.18 -30.88 -25.53
N SER A 13 -28.35 -31.35 -24.28
CA SER A 13 -29.65 -31.42 -23.58
C SER A 13 -29.57 -32.06 -22.18
N SER A 14 -30.17 -31.35 -21.21
CA SER A 14 -30.91 -31.74 -19.97
C SER A 14 -30.84 -33.17 -19.39
N ALA A 15 -30.65 -33.28 -18.06
CA ALA A 15 -31.69 -33.74 -17.11
C ALA A 15 -31.16 -33.91 -15.67
N ALA A 16 -31.86 -33.36 -14.69
CA ALA A 16 -31.79 -33.76 -13.28
C ALA A 16 -32.62 -35.04 -13.05
N PRO A 17 -32.43 -35.77 -11.92
CA PRO A 17 -33.28 -35.51 -10.76
C PRO A 17 -32.60 -35.65 -9.38
N ALA A 18 -33.26 -35.09 -8.35
CA ALA A 18 -33.03 -35.31 -6.93
C ALA A 18 -33.42 -36.74 -6.48
N PRO A 19 -33.05 -37.18 -5.27
CA PRO A 19 -34.10 -37.28 -4.25
C PRO A 19 -33.69 -37.00 -2.78
N ALA A 20 -34.72 -36.56 -2.04
CA ALA A 20 -35.14 -36.94 -0.69
C ALA A 20 -34.28 -36.65 0.55
N GLU A 21 -34.79 -35.68 1.31
CA GLU A 21 -34.67 -35.45 2.74
C GLU A 21 -35.03 -36.69 3.59
N PRO A 22 -34.51 -36.81 4.82
CA PRO A 22 -35.43 -36.81 5.95
C PRO A 22 -34.97 -35.94 7.13
N ALA A 23 -35.88 -35.11 7.62
CA ALA A 23 -35.97 -34.67 9.02
C ALA A 23 -37.18 -35.40 9.67
N PRO A 24 -37.45 -35.34 11.00
CA PRO A 24 -36.79 -34.56 12.06
C PRO A 24 -36.48 -35.34 13.35
N GLY A 25 -35.66 -34.77 14.24
CA GLY A 25 -35.37 -35.33 15.57
C GLY A 25 -34.86 -34.29 16.57
N ALA A 26 -35.81 -33.66 17.25
CA ALA A 26 -35.78 -32.96 18.55
C ALA A 26 -34.44 -32.46 19.16
N ALA A 27 -34.35 -31.13 19.21
CA ALA A 27 -33.89 -30.26 20.31
C ALA A 27 -33.20 -30.89 21.54
N GLN A 28 -32.00 -30.37 21.86
CA GLN A 28 -31.74 -29.78 23.18
C GLN A 28 -30.92 -28.49 23.02
N GLY A 29 -31.47 -27.40 23.56
CA GLY A 29 -30.91 -26.06 23.51
C GLY A 29 -29.76 -25.88 24.50
N GLY A 30 -28.62 -25.44 23.98
CA GLY A 30 -27.62 -24.71 24.75
C GLY A 30 -27.83 -23.22 24.50
N ASP A 31 -28.39 -22.54 25.50
CA ASP A 31 -28.55 -21.09 25.56
C ASP A 31 -27.17 -20.40 25.50
N LEU A 32 -26.82 -19.85 24.34
CA LEU A 32 -25.67 -18.96 24.19
C LEU A 32 -26.20 -17.53 24.21
N SER A 33 -26.13 -16.91 25.39
CA SER A 33 -26.40 -15.50 25.59
C SER A 33 -25.62 -14.63 24.58
N PRO A 34 -26.29 -13.77 23.79
CA PRO A 34 -25.63 -12.78 22.95
C PRO A 34 -25.27 -11.57 23.82
N GLY A 35 -24.25 -11.72 24.67
CA GLY A 35 -23.73 -10.66 25.53
C GLY A 35 -22.29 -10.30 25.17
N ASP A 36 -22.07 -9.06 24.74
CA ASP A 36 -20.77 -8.39 24.59
C ASP A 36 -19.81 -8.88 23.51
N LEU A 37 -20.25 -8.87 22.25
CA LEU A 37 -19.35 -8.48 21.17
C LEU A 37 -19.12 -6.97 21.27
N ALA A 38 -18.18 -6.57 22.12
CA ALA A 38 -17.66 -5.20 22.08
C ALA A 38 -17.27 -4.88 20.62
N PRO A 39 -17.71 -3.76 20.05
CA PRO A 39 -17.36 -3.41 18.68
C PRO A 39 -15.84 -3.36 18.59
N ALA A 40 -15.27 -4.20 17.72
CA ALA A 40 -13.84 -4.17 17.44
C ALA A 40 -13.43 -2.71 17.17
N PRO A 41 -12.32 -2.22 17.74
CA PRO A 41 -11.93 -0.83 17.59
C PRO A 41 -11.88 -0.49 16.10
N PRO A 42 -12.36 0.71 15.70
CA PRO A 42 -12.42 1.11 14.31
C PRO A 42 -11.03 0.94 13.68
N ARG A 43 -10.92 0.06 12.68
CA ARG A 43 -9.68 -0.14 11.94
C ARG A 43 -9.29 1.22 11.34
N ALA A 44 -8.16 1.76 11.79
CA ALA A 44 -7.65 3.02 11.27
C ALA A 44 -7.54 2.96 9.74
N PRO A 45 -7.85 4.03 8.99
CA PRO A 45 -7.77 4.03 7.55
C PRO A 45 -6.34 3.70 7.11
N VAL A 46 -6.20 2.84 6.09
CA VAL A 46 -4.88 2.44 5.56
C VAL A 46 -4.13 3.66 5.03
N LEU A 47 -4.81 4.60 4.38
CA LEU A 47 -4.24 5.85 3.91
C LEU A 47 -5.10 7.03 4.33
N GLN A 48 -4.48 8.05 4.90
CA GLN A 48 -5.13 9.28 5.38
C GLN A 48 -4.44 10.48 4.73
N ARG A 49 -5.22 11.48 4.35
CA ARG A 49 -4.71 12.75 3.83
C ARG A 49 -5.21 13.89 4.69
N THR A 50 -4.32 14.81 5.05
CA THR A 50 -4.65 16.00 5.84
C THR A 50 -3.92 17.19 5.25
N PHE A 51 -4.66 18.28 4.99
CA PHE A 51 -4.08 19.55 4.59
C PHE A 51 -4.06 20.51 5.77
N SER A 52 -2.90 21.12 6.03
CA SER A 52 -2.74 22.14 7.06
C SER A 52 -2.57 23.49 6.41
N VAL A 53 -3.59 24.34 6.54
CA VAL A 53 -3.62 25.71 5.98
C VAL A 53 -2.46 26.58 6.53
N PRO A 54 -2.18 26.64 7.84
CA PRO A 54 -1.14 27.52 8.38
C PRO A 54 0.28 27.18 7.89
N SER A 55 0.52 25.90 7.57
CA SER A 55 1.82 25.42 7.12
C SER A 55 1.88 25.17 5.61
N SER A 56 0.75 25.33 4.89
CA SER A 56 0.61 24.93 3.49
C SER A 56 1.19 23.54 3.19
N LEU A 57 0.93 22.60 4.11
CA LEU A 57 1.44 21.22 4.04
C LEU A 57 0.31 20.28 3.70
N ASP A 58 0.49 19.52 2.63
CA ASP A 58 -0.35 18.38 2.33
C ASP A 58 0.33 17.10 2.80
N ARG A 59 -0.29 16.43 3.77
CA ARG A 59 0.29 15.28 4.47
C ARG A 59 -0.48 14.03 4.13
N ILE A 60 0.22 13.04 3.59
CA ILE A 60 -0.29 11.72 3.25
C ILE A 60 0.34 10.72 4.23
N ARG A 61 -0.48 10.09 5.07
CA ARG A 61 -0.08 9.04 6.02
C ARG A 61 -0.55 7.70 5.52
N TRP A 62 0.38 6.78 5.32
CA TRP A 62 0.09 5.41 4.94
C TRP A 62 0.49 4.45 6.05
N THR A 63 -0.51 3.79 6.65
CA THR A 63 -0.35 2.78 7.68
C THR A 63 -0.07 1.42 7.03
N VAL A 64 1.02 0.79 7.44
CA VAL A 64 1.52 -0.47 6.88
C VAL A 64 1.55 -1.54 7.95
N ASP A 65 0.97 -2.70 7.64
CA ASP A 65 1.01 -3.89 8.50
C ASP A 65 2.45 -4.44 8.60
N ALA A 66 2.96 -4.61 9.82
CA ALA A 66 4.32 -5.08 10.08
C ALA A 66 4.56 -6.51 9.56
N ARG A 67 3.51 -7.31 9.33
CA ARG A 67 3.62 -8.63 8.70
C ARG A 67 4.21 -8.54 7.28
N LYS A 68 4.03 -7.41 6.58
CA LYS A 68 4.66 -7.20 5.27
C LYS A 68 6.18 -7.25 5.34
N LEU A 69 6.78 -6.79 6.43
CA LEU A 69 8.24 -6.81 6.63
C LEU A 69 8.81 -8.23 6.78
N LYS A 70 7.93 -9.23 7.01
CA LYS A 70 8.29 -10.66 7.12
C LYS A 70 7.92 -11.47 5.86
N SER A 71 7.30 -10.83 4.87
CA SER A 71 6.83 -11.46 3.63
C SER A 71 7.95 -11.68 2.61
N THR A 72 7.68 -12.52 1.61
CA THR A 72 8.56 -12.70 0.44
C THR A 72 8.35 -11.63 -0.63
N ASP A 73 7.47 -10.65 -0.38
CA ASP A 73 7.14 -9.60 -1.34
C ASP A 73 8.36 -8.70 -1.59
N ARG A 74 8.43 -8.16 -2.81
CA ARG A 74 9.53 -7.31 -3.28
C ARG A 74 9.18 -5.82 -3.26
N GLU A 75 7.94 -5.50 -2.94
CA GLU A 75 7.47 -4.14 -2.74
C GLU A 75 6.20 -4.16 -1.90
N ALA A 76 5.97 -3.08 -1.17
CA ALA A 76 4.66 -2.77 -0.63
C ALA A 76 4.19 -1.48 -1.30
N VAL A 77 2.91 -1.44 -1.67
CA VAL A 77 2.34 -0.34 -2.42
C VAL A 77 1.15 0.24 -1.66
N SER A 78 1.09 1.57 -1.56
CA SER A 78 -0.02 2.27 -0.91
C SER A 78 -1.31 2.20 -1.74
N PRO A 79 -2.48 2.45 -1.13
CA PRO A 79 -3.63 2.93 -1.87
C PRO A 79 -3.26 4.15 -2.72
N MET A 80 -3.98 4.32 -3.84
CA MET A 80 -3.79 5.47 -4.72
C MET A 80 -4.26 6.75 -4.02
N PHE A 81 -3.57 7.86 -4.29
CA PHE A 81 -3.98 9.19 -3.88
C PHE A 81 -3.65 10.20 -4.98
N GLU A 82 -4.20 11.39 -4.86
CA GLU A 82 -4.21 12.40 -5.91
C GLU A 82 -3.45 13.65 -5.49
N LEU A 83 -2.61 14.19 -6.37
CA LEU A 83 -2.05 15.53 -6.23
C LEU A 83 -2.63 16.44 -7.33
N SER A 84 -2.90 17.69 -6.96
CA SER A 84 -3.51 18.67 -7.85
C SER A 84 -2.43 19.54 -8.49
N PHE A 85 -2.38 19.52 -9.82
CA PHE A 85 -1.59 20.44 -10.66
C PHE A 85 -2.57 21.21 -11.56
N SER A 86 -2.25 21.38 -12.86
CA SER A 86 -3.25 21.82 -13.85
C SER A 86 -4.38 20.81 -14.07
N ARG A 87 -4.17 19.55 -13.67
CA ARG A 87 -5.19 18.50 -13.52
C ARG A 87 -4.86 17.65 -12.29
N ILE A 88 -5.81 16.80 -11.92
CA ILE A 88 -5.59 15.73 -10.95
C ILE A 88 -4.64 14.69 -11.56
N VAL A 89 -3.63 14.30 -10.78
CA VAL A 89 -2.63 13.28 -11.14
C VAL A 89 -2.55 12.23 -10.04
N ASN A 90 -2.56 10.96 -10.43
CA ASN A 90 -2.54 9.82 -9.51
C ASN A 90 -1.13 9.43 -9.06
N PHE A 91 -0.97 9.17 -7.77
CA PHE A 91 0.27 8.74 -7.14
C PHE A 91 0.08 7.53 -6.22
N LYS A 92 1.18 6.82 -5.99
CA LYS A 92 1.34 5.81 -4.94
C LYS A 92 2.67 5.99 -4.23
N ILE A 93 2.70 5.66 -2.95
CA ILE A 93 3.92 5.46 -2.17
C ILE A 93 4.30 3.98 -2.30
N LEU A 94 5.58 3.71 -2.54
CA LEU A 94 6.17 2.38 -2.60
C LEU A 94 7.18 2.23 -1.49
N ILE A 95 7.24 1.04 -0.90
CA ILE A 95 8.33 0.61 -0.04
C ILE A 95 9.05 -0.51 -0.77
N HIS A 96 10.36 -0.38 -0.93
CA HIS A 96 11.21 -1.42 -1.48
C HIS A 96 12.13 -2.00 -0.42
N PRO A 97 12.21 -3.32 -0.25
CA PRO A 97 13.17 -3.94 0.66
C PRO A 97 14.60 -3.70 0.16
N LYS A 98 15.53 -3.46 1.08
CA LYS A 98 16.95 -3.36 0.75
C LYS A 98 17.42 -4.67 0.11
N ALA A 99 17.96 -4.60 -1.10
CA ALA A 99 18.56 -5.76 -1.75
C ALA A 99 19.79 -6.22 -0.94
N VAL A 100 19.79 -7.47 -0.47
CA VAL A 100 20.90 -8.05 0.29
C VAL A 100 21.84 -8.85 -0.62
N ASN A 101 21.33 -9.36 -1.75
CA ASN A 101 22.12 -10.00 -2.80
C ASN A 101 21.42 -9.91 -4.17
N SER A 102 22.17 -10.08 -5.25
CA SER A 102 21.69 -10.09 -6.64
C SER A 102 21.03 -11.42 -7.07
N SER A 103 20.97 -12.41 -6.18
CA SER A 103 20.36 -13.71 -6.46
C SER A 103 18.82 -13.66 -6.47
N ARG A 104 18.18 -14.71 -7.02
CA ARG A 104 16.72 -14.82 -7.10
C ARG A 104 16.11 -14.72 -5.68
N GLY A 105 15.25 -13.71 -5.48
CA GLY A 105 14.61 -13.42 -4.20
C GLY A 105 15.46 -12.64 -3.19
N GLY A 106 16.58 -12.03 -3.62
CA GLY A 106 17.50 -11.24 -2.79
C GLY A 106 17.01 -9.86 -2.34
N ALA A 107 15.96 -9.36 -2.98
CA ALA A 107 15.28 -8.11 -2.63
C ALA A 107 13.84 -8.41 -2.19
N SER A 108 13.68 -9.25 -1.16
CA SER A 108 12.40 -9.46 -0.47
C SER A 108 12.45 -8.90 0.94
N PHE A 109 11.31 -8.50 1.49
CA PHE A 109 11.23 -7.96 2.86
C PHE A 109 11.81 -8.90 3.91
N LYS A 110 11.50 -10.20 3.80
CA LYS A 110 12.05 -11.25 4.67
C LYS A 110 13.58 -11.24 4.71
N LYS A 111 14.25 -11.04 3.57
CA LYS A 111 15.72 -11.01 3.52
C LYS A 111 16.30 -9.68 3.94
N ALA A 112 15.61 -8.58 3.67
CA ALA A 112 16.05 -7.24 4.02
C ALA A 112 16.00 -6.95 5.53
N LYS A 113 15.43 -7.87 6.34
CA LYS A 113 15.32 -7.75 7.80
C LYS A 113 14.64 -6.44 8.22
N GLY A 114 13.63 -6.03 7.48
CA GLY A 114 12.88 -4.81 7.75
C GLY A 114 13.53 -3.51 7.30
N LYS A 115 14.65 -3.57 6.58
CA LYS A 115 15.28 -2.39 5.98
C LYS A 115 14.83 -2.16 4.55
N GLY A 116 14.78 -0.91 4.12
CA GLY A 116 14.43 -0.59 2.74
C GLY A 116 14.29 0.89 2.46
N SER A 117 13.79 1.23 1.29
CA SER A 117 13.56 2.61 0.84
C SER A 117 12.09 2.90 0.65
N VAL A 118 11.76 4.20 0.64
CA VAL A 118 10.44 4.72 0.31
C VAL A 118 10.54 5.58 -0.95
N GLU A 119 9.64 5.36 -1.90
CA GLU A 119 9.58 6.09 -3.16
C GLU A 119 8.16 6.58 -3.46
N LEU A 120 8.05 7.72 -4.11
CA LEU A 120 6.82 8.29 -4.65
C LEU A 120 6.76 8.04 -6.15
N ARG A 121 5.67 7.44 -6.63
CA ARG A 121 5.46 7.11 -8.05
C ARG A 121 4.22 7.81 -8.61
N CYS A 122 4.40 8.53 -9.69
CA CYS A 122 3.36 9.02 -10.58
C CYS A 122 2.84 7.87 -11.45
N LEU A 123 1.52 7.77 -11.57
CA LEU A 123 0.85 6.71 -12.35
C LEU A 123 0.32 7.21 -13.69
N ASP A 124 0.11 8.51 -13.82
CA ASP A 124 -0.41 9.10 -15.06
C ASP A 124 0.72 9.61 -15.95
N GLU A 125 0.42 9.71 -17.24
CA GLU A 125 1.25 10.46 -18.18
C GLU A 125 1.13 11.97 -17.88
N VAL A 126 2.29 12.62 -17.74
CA VAL A 126 2.40 14.05 -17.41
C VAL A 126 3.29 14.75 -18.43
N SER A 127 2.98 16.02 -18.70
CA SER A 127 3.74 16.84 -19.65
C SER A 127 4.35 18.07 -18.98
N PRO A 128 5.38 18.70 -19.59
CA PRO A 128 5.99 19.91 -19.03
C PRO A 128 4.99 21.06 -18.83
N ALA A 129 3.96 21.15 -19.68
CA ALA A 129 2.90 22.16 -19.56
C ALA A 129 2.09 22.05 -18.24
N MET A 130 2.09 20.87 -17.61
CA MET A 130 1.42 20.65 -16.32
C MET A 130 2.28 21.08 -15.12
N ASN A 131 3.58 21.32 -15.33
CA ASN A 131 4.57 21.56 -14.28
C ASN A 131 4.44 20.58 -13.09
N PRO A 132 4.57 19.25 -13.31
CA PRO A 132 4.38 18.23 -12.27
C PRO A 132 5.63 18.11 -11.37
N VAL A 133 6.07 19.25 -10.83
CA VAL A 133 7.21 19.37 -9.93
C VAL A 133 6.72 19.31 -8.49
N VAL A 134 7.16 18.29 -7.76
CA VAL A 134 6.78 18.09 -6.35
C VAL A 134 8.00 18.28 -5.48
N THR A 135 7.85 19.05 -4.40
CA THR A 135 8.83 19.11 -3.33
C THR A 135 8.25 18.39 -2.13
N PHE A 136 8.92 17.36 -1.61
CA PHE A 136 8.39 16.57 -0.51
C PHE A 136 9.47 16.11 0.46
N ARG A 137 9.06 15.74 1.67
CA ARG A 137 9.90 15.03 2.65
C ARG A 137 9.17 13.80 3.15
N ILE A 138 9.93 12.82 3.65
CA ILE A 138 9.42 11.54 4.11
C ILE A 138 9.83 11.33 5.57
N SER A 139 8.90 10.86 6.39
CA SER A 139 9.20 10.32 7.72
C SER A 139 8.56 8.95 7.90
N VAL A 140 9.14 8.15 8.79
CA VAL A 140 8.68 6.81 9.11
C VAL A 140 8.62 6.69 10.63
N GLY A 141 7.53 6.13 11.16
CA GLY A 141 7.42 5.97 12.61
C GLY A 141 6.17 5.23 13.06
N SER A 142 5.99 5.15 14.37
CA SER A 142 4.78 4.60 14.95
C SER A 142 3.60 5.58 14.82
N GLY A 143 2.40 5.04 14.70
CA GLY A 143 1.17 5.83 14.73
C GLY A 143 0.79 6.36 16.10
N THR A 144 1.29 5.73 17.19
CA THR A 144 0.91 6.05 18.58
C THR A 144 2.09 6.28 19.53
N ASP A 145 3.29 5.82 19.19
CA ASP A 145 4.51 5.93 20.01
C ASP A 145 5.51 6.92 19.41
N PRO A 146 5.60 8.16 19.94
CA PRO A 146 6.52 9.18 19.44
C PRO A 146 8.00 8.78 19.55
N SER A 147 8.37 7.88 20.46
CA SER A 147 9.76 7.44 20.64
C SER A 147 10.28 6.61 19.45
N ARG A 148 9.36 6.06 18.66
CA ARG A 148 9.63 5.27 17.44
C ARG A 148 9.49 6.09 16.17
N GLN A 149 9.46 7.42 16.29
CA GLN A 149 9.41 8.32 15.17
C GLN A 149 10.82 8.62 14.66
N GLU A 150 11.12 8.23 13.43
CA GLU A 150 12.32 8.72 12.77
C GLU A 150 12.10 10.16 12.25
N PRO A 151 13.14 11.02 12.28
CA PRO A 151 13.04 12.38 11.80
C PRO A 151 12.73 12.43 10.30
N PRO A 152 11.96 13.43 9.82
CA PRO A 152 11.74 13.62 8.39
C PRO A 152 13.05 13.84 7.63
N ARG A 153 13.19 13.17 6.48
CA ARG A 153 14.31 13.29 5.55
C ARG A 153 13.85 13.97 4.26
N GLY A 154 14.71 14.81 3.69
CA GLY A 154 14.37 15.73 2.60
C GLY A 154 14.51 17.21 3.02
N PRO A 155 13.98 18.17 2.24
CA PRO A 155 13.11 17.94 1.08
C PRO A 155 13.84 17.44 -0.16
N VAL A 156 13.10 16.72 -1.00
CA VAL A 156 13.48 16.34 -2.37
C VAL A 156 12.55 17.06 -3.33
N LYS A 157 13.12 17.75 -4.31
CA LYS A 157 12.40 18.37 -5.43
C LYS A 157 12.54 17.49 -6.66
N HIS A 158 11.42 17.06 -7.23
CA HIS A 158 11.41 16.15 -8.38
C HIS A 158 10.43 16.58 -9.46
N ASP A 159 10.84 16.43 -10.71
CA ASP A 159 10.03 16.66 -11.90
C ASP A 159 9.60 15.32 -12.49
N PHE A 160 8.29 15.03 -12.40
CA PHE A 160 7.74 13.75 -12.83
C PHE A 160 7.64 13.58 -14.35
N THR A 161 7.92 14.63 -15.15
CA THR A 161 8.09 14.48 -16.61
C THR A 161 9.38 13.74 -16.97
N LYS A 162 10.41 13.83 -16.11
CA LYS A 162 11.73 13.21 -16.35
C LYS A 162 11.77 11.75 -15.94
N LYS A 163 11.13 11.43 -14.81
CA LYS A 163 11.04 10.07 -14.27
C LYS A 163 9.77 9.94 -13.44
N ALA A 164 8.99 8.90 -13.71
CA ALA A 164 7.72 8.66 -13.01
C ALA A 164 7.88 8.27 -11.52
N ILE A 165 9.09 8.05 -11.03
CA ILE A 165 9.34 7.60 -9.64
C ILE A 165 10.55 8.31 -9.02
N CYS A 166 10.43 8.70 -7.76
CA CYS A 166 11.47 9.41 -7.02
C CYS A 166 11.45 9.05 -5.53
N GLY A 167 12.63 8.86 -4.95
CA GLY A 167 12.82 8.61 -3.53
C GLY A 167 13.77 9.63 -2.91
N LEU A 168 14.28 9.31 -1.72
CA LEU A 168 15.35 10.10 -1.11
C LEU A 168 16.67 9.93 -1.88
N PRO A 169 17.61 10.88 -1.76
CA PRO A 169 18.94 10.76 -2.36
C PRO A 169 19.72 9.56 -1.80
N THR A 170 20.67 9.07 -2.59
CA THR A 170 21.59 8.01 -2.17
C THR A 170 22.33 8.38 -0.88
N GLY A 171 22.41 7.43 0.05
CA GLY A 171 22.92 7.60 1.40
C GLY A 171 21.86 8.01 2.44
N GLN A 172 20.66 8.40 2.02
CA GLN A 172 19.56 8.82 2.92
C GLN A 172 18.29 7.97 2.75
N GLU A 173 18.24 7.08 1.78
CA GLU A 173 17.07 6.31 1.38
C GLU A 173 16.74 5.13 2.29
N GLU A 174 17.72 4.60 3.03
CA GLU A 174 17.52 3.42 3.88
C GLU A 174 16.81 3.77 5.21
N TRP A 175 15.65 3.19 5.43
CA TRP A 175 14.92 3.19 6.69
C TRP A 175 15.02 1.82 7.37
N ASP A 176 14.93 1.80 8.71
CA ASP A 176 14.75 0.57 9.48
C ASP A 176 13.29 0.50 9.96
N PHE A 177 12.42 -0.05 9.11
CA PHE A 177 10.99 -0.09 9.38
C PHE A 177 10.64 -0.89 10.63
N GLN A 178 11.50 -1.81 11.08
CA GLN A 178 11.26 -2.57 12.31
C GLN A 178 11.32 -1.68 13.55
N LYS A 179 12.19 -0.67 13.57
CA LYS A 179 12.27 0.29 14.68
C LYS A 179 11.03 1.18 14.76
N ALA A 180 10.36 1.39 13.64
CA ALA A 180 9.13 2.17 13.54
C ALA A 180 7.86 1.38 13.86
N VAL A 181 7.94 0.04 14.03
CA VAL A 181 6.76 -0.79 14.33
C VAL A 181 6.24 -0.44 15.71
N ASP A 182 4.97 -0.06 15.75
CA ASP A 182 4.14 -0.02 16.94
C ASP A 182 3.83 -1.44 17.40
N GLU A 183 4.23 -1.77 18.63
CA GLU A 183 4.07 -3.13 19.16
C GLU A 183 2.61 -3.48 19.44
N ALA A 184 1.77 -2.50 19.81
CA ALA A 184 0.38 -2.71 20.15
C ALA A 184 -0.47 -2.94 18.89
N THR A 185 -0.25 -2.14 17.84
CA THR A 185 -1.04 -2.25 16.61
C THR A 185 -0.40 -3.18 15.57
N GLN A 186 0.87 -3.55 15.74
CA GLN A 186 1.67 -4.27 14.74
C GLN A 186 1.68 -3.56 13.38
N THR A 187 1.78 -2.22 13.40
CA THR A 187 1.86 -1.39 12.19
C THR A 187 2.96 -0.33 12.31
N PHE A 188 3.38 0.22 11.19
CA PHE A 188 4.15 1.48 11.14
C PHE A 188 3.51 2.43 10.14
N VAL A 189 3.86 3.70 10.19
CA VAL A 189 3.33 4.75 9.31
C VAL A 189 4.44 5.33 8.47
N VAL A 190 4.23 5.37 7.15
CA VAL A 190 5.00 6.20 6.23
C VAL A 190 4.25 7.51 6.03
N CYS A 191 4.90 8.63 6.32
CA CYS A 191 4.32 9.95 6.19
C CYS A 191 5.07 10.73 5.11
N LEU A 192 4.36 11.02 4.02
CA LEU A 192 4.80 11.89 2.94
C LEU A 192 4.21 13.28 3.17
N GLU A 193 5.07 14.30 3.22
CA GLU A 193 4.66 15.69 3.31
C GLU A 193 5.05 16.41 2.04
N VAL A 194 4.04 16.82 1.26
CA VAL A 194 4.21 17.66 0.08
C VAL A 194 4.29 19.11 0.56
N LEU A 195 5.42 19.73 0.28
CA LEU A 195 5.68 21.12 0.59
C LEU A 195 5.16 21.96 -0.58
N ALA A 196 4.40 23.01 -0.27
CA ALA A 196 4.10 24.03 -1.27
C ALA A 196 5.43 24.61 -1.77
N GLY A 197 5.83 24.26 -3.00
CA GLY A 197 6.91 24.94 -3.68
C GLY A 197 6.34 26.26 -4.15
N ASN A 198 6.73 27.38 -3.49
CA ASN A 198 6.27 28.76 -3.75
C ASN A 198 5.25 28.84 -4.87
N ALA A 199 3.96 28.67 -4.52
CA ALA A 199 2.88 28.96 -5.43
C ALA A 199 3.08 30.41 -5.86
N PHE A 200 3.27 30.63 -7.16
CA PHE A 200 3.26 31.96 -7.73
C PHE A 200 1.93 32.61 -7.33
N ALA A 201 2.05 33.80 -6.72
CA ALA A 201 0.98 34.79 -6.74
C ALA A 201 0.70 35.22 -8.19
#